data_AF-A0A971CK14-F1
#
_entry.id   AF-A0A971CK14-F1
#
_cell.length_a   1.000
_cell.length_b   1.000
_cell.length_c   1.000
_cell.angle_alpha   90.00
_cell.angle_beta   90.00
_cell.angle_gamma   90.00
#
_symmetry.space_group_name_H-M   'P 1'
#
loop_
_entity.id
_entity.type
_entity.pdbx_description
1 polymer ?
#
loop_
_entity_poly.entity_id
_entity_poly.type
_entity_poly.pdbx_seq_one_letter_code
_entity_poly.pdbx_strand_id
1 'polypeptide(L)'
;MAKPVSMTGPDCFRFLNQNGRIASAEEWNKPGVPKLWLYNLHYFDDLTADRWRDRLQWHNALISRWIGENPPGTGNGWEPYPISLRTVNWIKWILAGNEPLIGMADSLAAQVRLLYARPEYHLMGNHIWANGKALLFAGVFFDGSEAEQWRRKGLKILRTELTEQVLEDGGHFERSPMYHALFLEDLLDLTNLYHAYGLVPEEDWESAISVMRTWLEVMSHPDGKITLFNDAAFGVTPDWRQLDAYALRLGIGEKTHAPCSLTRFPESGYIRCEIEDAVLFVDVAAIGPDYIPGHAHADTLSFELSLFGHRVIVDSGT
;
A
#
# COMPACT_ATOMS: atom_id res chain seq x y z
N MET A 1 -5.05 -7.23 1.89
CA MET A 1 -5.32 -8.43 1.05
C MET A 1 -4.12 -9.39 1.11
N ALA A 2 -4.10 -10.47 0.32
CA ALA A 2 -2.92 -11.32 0.23
C ALA A 2 -1.82 -10.64 -0.62
N LYS A 3 -0.61 -10.51 -0.09
CA LYS A 3 0.55 -10.00 -0.85
C LYS A 3 1.15 -11.09 -1.76
N PRO A 4 1.96 -10.72 -2.78
CA PRO A 4 2.72 -11.69 -3.56
C PRO A 4 3.66 -12.53 -2.68
N VAL A 5 3.83 -13.81 -3.02
CA VAL A 5 4.82 -14.67 -2.36
C VAL A 5 6.22 -14.19 -2.72
N SER A 6 7.03 -13.91 -1.71
CA SER A 6 8.41 -13.45 -1.85
C SER A 6 9.43 -14.43 -1.27
N MET A 7 9.05 -15.25 -0.28
CA MET A 7 9.91 -16.31 0.25
C MET A 7 9.90 -17.53 -0.67
N THR A 8 11.07 -17.84 -1.23
CA THR A 8 11.31 -19.02 -2.09
C THR A 8 11.97 -20.18 -1.33
N GLY A 9 12.37 -19.93 -0.08
CA GLY A 9 12.90 -20.89 0.87
C GLY A 9 13.07 -20.23 2.25
N PRO A 10 13.55 -20.96 3.28
CA PRO A 10 13.64 -20.45 4.66
C PRO A 10 14.39 -19.12 4.81
N ASP A 11 15.48 -18.95 4.06
CA ASP A 11 16.30 -17.72 4.05
C ASP A 11 16.43 -17.12 2.64
N CYS A 12 15.58 -17.53 1.69
CA CYS A 12 15.70 -17.18 0.28
C CYS A 12 14.51 -16.35 -0.20
N PHE A 13 14.79 -15.27 -0.91
CA PHE A 13 13.80 -14.27 -1.30
C PHE A 13 13.91 -13.94 -2.77
N ARG A 14 12.78 -13.56 -3.38
CA ARG A 14 12.74 -12.91 -4.68
C ARG A 14 12.01 -11.58 -4.55
N PHE A 15 12.75 -10.49 -4.72
CA PHE A 15 12.21 -9.12 -4.73
C PHE A 15 12.66 -8.42 -6.01
N LEU A 16 11.79 -7.64 -6.64
CA LEU A 16 12.13 -6.86 -7.85
C LEU A 16 12.77 -7.74 -8.95
N ASN A 17 12.25 -8.96 -9.14
CA ASN A 17 12.80 -9.98 -10.04
C ASN A 17 14.23 -10.45 -9.74
N GLN A 18 14.78 -10.11 -8.57
CA GLN A 18 16.12 -10.48 -8.13
C GLN A 18 16.07 -11.43 -6.93
N ASN A 19 16.79 -12.55 -7.04
CA ASN A 19 16.93 -13.50 -5.94
C ASN A 19 17.98 -13.00 -4.93
N GLY A 20 17.76 -13.28 -3.65
CA GLY A 20 18.76 -13.07 -2.60
C GLY A 20 18.57 -14.01 -1.43
N ARG A 21 19.55 -14.03 -0.52
CA ARG A 21 19.60 -14.95 0.61
C ARG A 21 20.20 -14.30 1.84
N ILE A 22 19.62 -14.54 3.02
CA ILE A 22 20.17 -14.08 4.31
C ILE A 22 20.89 -15.25 5.00
N ALA A 23 22.17 -15.43 4.72
CA ALA A 23 22.97 -16.49 5.36
C ALA A 23 23.53 -16.10 6.75
N SER A 24 23.62 -14.80 7.05
CA SER A 24 24.15 -14.26 8.30
C SER A 24 23.51 -12.91 8.65
N ALA A 25 23.82 -12.36 9.82
CA ALA A 25 23.26 -11.09 10.30
C ALA A 25 23.68 -9.88 9.44
N GLU A 26 24.85 -9.93 8.80
CA GLU A 26 25.34 -8.85 7.95
C GLU A 26 24.51 -8.68 6.67
N GLU A 27 23.84 -9.75 6.22
CA GLU A 27 23.04 -9.75 4.98
C GLU A 27 21.79 -8.86 5.08
N TRP A 28 21.29 -8.58 6.29
CA TRP A 28 20.18 -7.63 6.51
C TRP A 28 20.52 -6.22 6.00
N ASN A 29 21.81 -5.84 6.01
CA ASN A 29 22.27 -4.49 5.67
C ASN A 29 23.44 -4.51 4.70
N LYS A 30 23.52 -5.53 3.84
CA LYS A 30 24.69 -5.79 3.00
C LYS A 30 25.02 -4.62 2.07
N PRO A 31 26.23 -4.06 2.16
CA PRO A 31 26.70 -3.06 1.21
C PRO A 31 26.68 -3.60 -0.23
N GLY A 32 26.26 -2.77 -1.18
CA GLY A 32 26.20 -3.13 -2.61
C GLY A 32 24.92 -3.84 -3.03
N VAL A 33 24.05 -4.25 -2.11
CA VAL A 33 22.67 -4.66 -2.44
C VAL A 33 21.81 -3.41 -2.61
N PRO A 34 20.95 -3.31 -3.65
CA PRO A 34 20.09 -2.15 -3.84
C PRO A 34 19.24 -1.85 -2.60
N LYS A 35 19.17 -0.58 -2.21
CA LYS A 35 18.43 -0.11 -1.03
C LYS A 35 16.99 -0.62 -1.02
N LEU A 36 16.30 -0.53 -2.16
CA LEU A 36 14.90 -0.98 -2.29
C LEU A 36 14.76 -2.50 -2.11
N TRP A 37 15.75 -3.29 -2.52
CA TRP A 37 15.75 -4.73 -2.26
C TRP A 37 15.87 -5.02 -0.75
N LEU A 38 16.78 -4.32 -0.06
CA LEU A 38 16.92 -4.42 1.41
C LEU A 38 15.68 -3.94 2.14
N TYR A 39 15.01 -2.91 1.63
CA TYR A 39 13.73 -2.48 2.19
C TYR A 39 12.66 -3.57 2.08
N ASN A 40 12.46 -4.17 0.89
CA ASN A 40 11.52 -5.28 0.71
C ASN A 40 11.79 -6.43 1.68
N LEU A 41 13.07 -6.73 1.92
CA LEU A 41 13.47 -7.72 2.91
C LEU A 41 13.00 -7.37 4.33
N HIS A 42 12.96 -6.08 4.67
CA HIS A 42 12.54 -5.58 5.98
C HIS A 42 11.03 -5.34 6.12
N TYR A 43 10.23 -5.47 5.05
CA TYR A 43 8.77 -5.24 5.10
C TYR A 43 7.99 -6.41 5.67
N PHE A 44 8.48 -7.65 5.48
CA PHE A 44 7.77 -8.87 5.88
C PHE A 44 6.42 -9.07 5.18
N ASP A 45 6.28 -8.63 3.92
CA ASP A 45 5.04 -8.79 3.16
C ASP A 45 4.60 -10.25 3.02
N ASP A 46 5.55 -11.20 2.99
CA ASP A 46 5.26 -12.64 2.90
C ASP A 46 4.41 -13.19 4.05
N LEU A 47 4.43 -12.55 5.22
CA LEU A 47 3.57 -12.91 6.36
C LEU A 47 2.08 -12.81 6.02
N THR A 48 1.75 -11.95 5.07
CA THR A 48 0.38 -11.72 4.60
C THR A 48 0.18 -12.28 3.19
N ALA A 49 1.14 -13.03 2.65
CA ALA A 49 1.05 -13.53 1.28
C ALA A 49 0.06 -14.69 1.11
N ASP A 50 -0.27 -15.00 -0.14
CA ASP A 50 -1.10 -16.17 -0.41
C ASP A 50 -0.46 -17.45 0.13
N ARG A 51 -1.31 -18.33 0.68
CA ARG A 51 -0.90 -19.59 1.33
C ARG A 51 0.23 -19.40 2.36
N TRP A 52 0.27 -18.26 3.06
CA TRP A 52 1.31 -17.98 4.07
C TRP A 52 1.48 -19.10 5.11
N ARG A 53 0.40 -19.84 5.43
CA ARG A 53 0.41 -20.98 6.36
C ARG A 53 1.41 -22.07 5.99
N ASP A 54 1.66 -22.25 4.69
CA ASP A 54 2.64 -23.24 4.20
C ASP A 54 4.09 -22.86 4.56
N ARG A 55 4.31 -21.59 4.92
CA ARG A 55 5.63 -20.99 5.23
C ARG A 55 5.73 -20.53 6.68
N LEU A 56 4.80 -20.92 7.55
CA LEU A 56 4.74 -20.50 8.95
C LEU A 56 6.05 -20.75 9.72
N GLN A 57 6.70 -21.89 9.49
CA GLN A 57 7.99 -22.19 10.12
C GLN A 57 9.09 -21.21 9.67
N TRP A 58 9.08 -20.82 8.39
CA TRP A 58 10.05 -19.87 7.84
C TRP A 58 9.80 -18.47 8.39
N HIS A 59 8.53 -18.06 8.48
CA HIS A 59 8.11 -16.80 9.08
C HIS A 59 8.57 -16.68 10.53
N ASN A 60 8.35 -17.72 11.33
CA ASN A 60 8.76 -17.73 12.73
C ASN A 60 10.28 -17.57 12.88
N ALA A 61 11.04 -18.34 12.10
CA ALA A 61 12.49 -18.24 12.09
C ALA A 61 12.97 -16.84 11.65
N LEU A 62 12.36 -16.29 10.59
CA LEU A 62 12.73 -14.98 10.06
C LEU A 62 12.46 -13.84 11.05
N ILE A 63 11.30 -13.86 11.74
CA ILE A 63 10.96 -12.88 12.78
C ILE A 63 11.93 -13.00 13.95
N SER A 64 12.20 -14.20 14.46
CA SER A 64 13.16 -14.40 15.55
C SER A 64 14.57 -13.94 15.19
N ARG A 65 15.03 -14.25 13.97
CA ARG A 65 16.31 -13.76 13.46
C ARG A 65 16.33 -12.24 13.37
N TRP A 66 15.27 -11.62 12.82
CA TRP A 66 15.23 -10.16 12.71
C TRP A 66 15.31 -9.49 14.09
N ILE A 67 14.56 -9.98 15.08
CA ILE A 67 14.60 -9.48 16.47
C ILE A 67 16.01 -9.62 17.08
N GLY A 68 16.69 -10.75 16.87
CA GLY A 68 18.01 -11.02 17.43
C GLY A 68 19.18 -10.36 16.70
N GLU A 69 19.03 -10.13 15.38
CA GLU A 69 20.13 -9.71 14.50
C GLU A 69 20.06 -8.22 14.08
N ASN A 70 18.96 -7.51 14.37
CA ASN A 70 18.78 -6.10 13.99
C ASN A 70 18.64 -5.20 15.23
N PRO A 71 19.75 -4.71 15.81
CA PRO A 71 19.71 -3.91 17.03
C PRO A 71 18.91 -2.60 16.85
N PRO A 72 18.16 -2.16 17.88
CA PRO A 72 17.34 -0.95 17.81
C PRO A 72 18.04 0.30 17.26
N GLY A 73 17.36 0.96 16.32
CA GLY A 73 17.80 2.23 15.74
C GLY A 73 18.94 2.14 14.72
N THR A 74 19.34 0.96 14.28
CA THR A 74 20.50 0.76 13.39
C THR A 74 20.13 0.02 12.11
N GLY A 75 20.57 0.53 10.96
CA GLY A 75 20.40 -0.14 9.65
C GLY A 75 19.07 0.14 8.96
N ASN A 76 18.94 -0.38 7.74
CA ASN A 76 17.83 -0.11 6.82
C ASN A 76 16.47 -0.46 7.45
N GLY A 77 16.39 -1.57 8.19
CA GLY A 77 15.15 -2.00 8.83
C GLY A 77 14.60 -1.05 9.89
N TRP A 78 15.43 -0.16 10.42
CA TRP A 78 15.04 0.84 11.44
C TRP A 78 14.75 2.23 10.87
N GLU A 79 14.68 2.34 9.54
CA GLU A 79 14.17 3.55 8.88
C GLU A 79 12.63 3.58 8.94
N PRO A 80 12.00 4.77 8.94
CA PRO A 80 10.57 4.89 9.25
C PRO A 80 9.67 4.15 8.26
N TYR A 81 9.98 4.19 6.96
CA TYR A 81 9.20 3.46 5.95
C TYR A 81 9.23 1.93 6.14
N PRO A 82 10.39 1.25 6.23
CA PRO A 82 10.44 -0.17 6.60
C PRO A 82 9.79 -0.51 7.95
N ILE A 83 9.93 0.35 8.97
CA ILE A 83 9.23 0.17 10.25
C ILE A 83 7.72 0.15 10.03
N SER A 84 7.22 1.07 9.20
CA SER A 84 5.78 1.24 8.98
C SER A 84 5.16 -0.02 8.38
N LEU A 85 5.73 -0.54 7.29
CA LEU A 85 5.24 -1.74 6.63
C LEU A 85 5.37 -2.98 7.50
N ARG A 86 6.52 -3.16 8.18
CA ARG A 86 6.73 -4.30 9.08
C ARG A 86 5.77 -4.30 10.26
N THR A 87 5.52 -3.15 10.87
CA THR A 87 4.58 -3.01 11.98
C THR A 87 3.19 -3.50 11.57
N VAL A 88 2.68 -3.03 10.42
CA VAL A 88 1.38 -3.44 9.90
C VAL A 88 1.35 -4.94 9.59
N ASN A 89 2.37 -5.46 8.92
CA ASN A 89 2.43 -6.88 8.53
C ASN A 89 2.52 -7.82 9.73
N TRP A 90 3.32 -7.47 10.74
CA TRP A 90 3.44 -8.26 11.96
C TRP A 90 2.14 -8.25 12.77
N ILE A 91 1.48 -7.09 12.91
CA ILE A 91 0.18 -7.00 13.59
C ILE A 91 -0.88 -7.82 12.86
N LYS A 92 -0.98 -7.70 11.52
CA LYS A 92 -1.89 -8.53 10.72
C LYS A 92 -1.61 -10.01 10.88
N TRP A 93 -0.35 -10.41 10.94
CA TRP A 93 0.05 -11.80 11.16
C TRP A 93 -0.43 -12.32 12.51
N ILE A 94 -0.31 -11.53 13.58
CA ILE A 94 -0.87 -11.88 14.91
C ILE A 94 -2.40 -11.96 14.85
N LEU A 95 -3.06 -10.95 14.26
CA LEU A 95 -4.53 -10.91 14.13
C LEU A 95 -5.11 -12.03 13.24
N ALA A 96 -4.29 -12.65 12.39
CA ALA A 96 -4.66 -13.85 11.65
C ALA A 96 -4.68 -15.13 12.52
N GLY A 97 -4.41 -15.01 13.82
CA GLY A 97 -4.46 -16.11 14.80
C GLY A 97 -3.12 -16.80 15.03
N ASN A 98 -2.01 -16.18 14.65
CA ASN A 98 -0.68 -16.73 14.94
C ASN A 98 -0.20 -16.32 16.34
N GLU A 99 0.45 -17.26 17.04
CA GLU A 99 1.02 -17.01 18.36
C GLU A 99 2.19 -16.02 18.29
N PRO A 100 2.15 -14.90 19.04
CA PRO A 100 3.27 -13.97 19.12
C PRO A 100 4.54 -14.65 19.63
N LEU A 101 5.68 -14.37 18.98
CA LEU A 101 6.97 -14.93 19.39
C LEU A 101 7.55 -14.16 20.59
N ILE A 102 8.45 -14.81 21.32
CA ILE A 102 9.18 -14.21 22.45
C ILE A 102 9.90 -12.93 21.97
N GLY A 103 9.68 -11.82 22.66
CA GLY A 103 10.27 -10.51 22.36
C GLY A 103 9.62 -9.76 21.19
N MET A 104 8.61 -10.33 20.52
CA MET A 104 7.95 -9.70 19.37
C MET A 104 7.21 -8.42 19.76
N ALA A 105 6.48 -8.44 20.89
CA ALA A 105 5.77 -7.28 21.41
C ALA A 105 6.73 -6.13 21.81
N ASP A 106 7.82 -6.46 22.53
CA ASP A 106 8.85 -5.48 22.92
C ASP A 106 9.53 -4.86 21.71
N SER A 107 9.84 -5.70 20.71
CA SER A 107 10.42 -5.28 19.44
C SER A 107 9.48 -4.34 18.68
N LEU A 108 8.19 -4.69 18.54
CA LEU A 108 7.20 -3.82 17.91
C LEU A 108 7.07 -2.48 18.65
N ALA A 109 6.99 -2.49 19.98
CA ALA A 109 6.92 -1.27 20.75
C ALA A 109 8.16 -0.37 20.54
N ALA A 110 9.37 -0.94 20.49
CA ALA A 110 10.59 -0.18 20.19
C ALA A 110 10.58 0.45 18.79
N GLN A 111 10.10 -0.29 17.78
CA GLN A 111 9.95 0.20 16.41
C GLN A 111 8.96 1.36 16.34
N VAL A 112 7.78 1.19 16.94
CA VAL A 112 6.71 2.20 16.93
C VAL A 112 7.13 3.46 17.70
N ARG A 113 7.87 3.33 18.80
CA ARG A 113 8.45 4.49 19.52
C ARG A 113 9.41 5.29 18.64
N LEU A 114 10.25 4.62 17.85
CA LEU A 114 11.15 5.30 16.92
C LEU A 114 10.38 6.00 15.80
N LEU A 115 9.40 5.31 15.20
CA LEU A 115 8.51 5.89 14.18
C LEU A 115 7.74 7.10 14.71
N TYR A 116 7.20 6.99 15.93
CA TYR A 116 6.50 8.08 16.59
C TYR A 116 7.41 9.30 16.77
N ALA A 117 8.69 9.10 17.07
CA ALA A 117 9.65 10.21 17.21
C ALA A 117 10.09 10.81 15.87
N ARG A 118 10.06 10.02 14.77
CA ARG A 118 10.64 10.41 13.47
C ARG A 118 9.75 10.11 12.26
N PRO A 119 8.51 10.64 12.17
CA PRO A 119 7.74 10.53 10.94
C PRO A 119 8.39 11.29 9.78
N GLU A 120 8.23 10.78 8.57
CA GLU A 120 8.84 11.27 7.33
C GLU A 120 8.07 12.44 6.71
N TYR A 121 7.78 13.48 7.49
CA TYR A 121 7.08 14.69 7.00
C TYR A 121 7.79 15.39 5.82
N HIS A 122 9.09 15.14 5.65
CA HIS A 122 9.90 15.70 4.58
C HIS A 122 9.83 14.90 3.29
N LEU A 123 9.43 13.62 3.35
CA LEU A 123 9.21 12.79 2.16
C LEU A 123 7.77 12.85 1.68
N MET A 124 6.80 13.16 2.56
CA MET A 124 5.38 13.32 2.22
C MET A 124 4.79 12.08 1.52
N GLY A 125 3.67 12.23 0.79
CA GLY A 125 3.05 11.21 -0.06
C GLY A 125 2.83 9.85 0.62
N ASN A 126 3.17 8.79 -0.11
CA ASN A 126 3.08 7.41 0.37
C ASN A 126 3.89 7.14 1.67
N HIS A 127 4.99 7.86 1.91
CA HIS A 127 5.82 7.67 3.10
C HIS A 127 5.10 8.11 4.38
N ILE A 128 4.64 9.37 4.41
CA ILE A 128 3.97 9.90 5.60
C ILE A 128 2.62 9.20 5.85
N TRP A 129 1.93 8.79 4.78
CA TRP A 129 0.73 7.96 4.86
C TRP A 129 1.03 6.61 5.55
N ALA A 130 2.05 5.89 5.09
CA ALA A 130 2.47 4.62 5.68
C ALA A 130 2.84 4.78 7.16
N ASN A 131 3.54 5.87 7.51
CA ASN A 131 3.88 6.18 8.90
C ASN A 131 2.62 6.38 9.76
N GLY A 132 1.63 7.14 9.27
CA GLY A 132 0.34 7.36 9.94
C GLY A 132 -0.43 6.06 10.15
N LYS A 133 -0.53 5.23 9.09
CA LYS A 133 -1.17 3.91 9.13
C LYS A 133 -0.53 3.01 10.19
N ALA A 134 0.80 2.91 10.22
CA ALA A 134 1.50 2.08 11.18
C ALA A 134 1.33 2.53 12.63
N LEU A 135 1.35 3.85 12.89
CA LEU A 135 1.06 4.41 14.22
C LEU A 135 -0.37 4.11 14.67
N LEU A 136 -1.34 4.19 13.75
CA LEU A 136 -2.73 3.86 14.06
C LEU A 136 -2.91 2.36 14.32
N PHE A 137 -2.33 1.50 13.48
CA PHE A 137 -2.31 0.05 13.68
C PHE A 137 -1.75 -0.31 15.07
N ALA A 138 -0.59 0.23 15.42
CA ALA A 138 0.02 -0.01 16.72
C ALA A 138 -0.80 0.57 17.88
N GLY A 139 -1.38 1.75 17.72
CA GLY A 139 -2.19 2.40 18.74
C GLY A 139 -3.54 1.73 19.01
N VAL A 140 -4.06 0.95 18.06
CA VAL A 140 -5.23 0.07 18.26
C VAL A 140 -4.82 -1.29 18.80
N PHE A 141 -3.67 -1.81 18.37
CA PHE A 141 -3.20 -3.14 18.76
C PHE A 141 -2.67 -3.23 20.19
N PHE A 142 -1.95 -2.20 20.65
CA PHE A 142 -1.43 -2.13 22.01
C PHE A 142 -2.39 -1.41 22.96
N ASP A 143 -2.24 -1.68 24.25
CA ASP A 143 -2.95 -0.97 25.32
C ASP A 143 -2.06 0.07 26.03
N GLY A 144 -2.70 1.02 26.70
CA GLY A 144 -2.05 1.98 27.59
C GLY A 144 -1.81 3.38 27.00
N SER A 145 -1.17 4.23 27.79
CA SER A 145 -1.03 5.67 27.47
C SER A 145 -0.10 5.96 26.30
N GLU A 146 0.86 5.08 26.00
CA GLU A 146 1.70 5.17 24.80
C GLU A 146 0.90 4.80 23.55
N ALA A 147 0.13 3.71 23.59
CA ALA A 147 -0.72 3.29 22.49
C ALA A 147 -1.72 4.38 22.10
N GLU A 148 -2.33 5.03 23.09
CA GLU A 148 -3.24 6.16 22.87
C GLU A 148 -2.54 7.39 22.25
N GLN A 149 -1.25 7.62 22.53
CA GLN A 149 -0.47 8.65 21.85
C GLN A 149 -0.20 8.28 20.39
N TRP A 150 0.17 7.03 20.12
CA TRP A 150 0.38 6.53 18.76
C TRP A 150 -0.90 6.62 17.94
N ARG A 151 -2.03 6.18 18.50
CA ARG A 151 -3.36 6.24 17.88
C ARG A 151 -3.73 7.67 17.48
N ARG A 152 -3.64 8.62 18.41
CA ARG A 152 -3.95 10.04 18.16
C ARG A 152 -3.03 10.66 17.12
N LYS A 153 -1.73 10.37 17.16
CA LYS A 153 -0.79 10.90 16.16
C LYS A 153 -1.01 10.29 14.79
N GLY A 154 -1.23 8.97 14.71
CA GLY A 154 -1.57 8.27 13.48
C GLY A 154 -2.83 8.83 12.84
N LEU A 155 -3.91 8.97 13.62
CA LEU A 155 -5.17 9.55 13.14
C LEU A 155 -5.00 11.00 12.65
N LYS A 156 -4.22 11.82 13.38
CA LYS A 156 -3.92 13.19 12.94
C LYS A 156 -3.21 13.22 11.59
N ILE A 157 -2.21 12.36 11.39
CA ILE A 157 -1.50 12.25 10.10
C ILE A 157 -2.48 11.81 9.02
N LEU A 158 -3.19 10.71 9.23
CA LEU A 158 -4.10 10.14 8.25
C LEU A 158 -5.22 11.12 7.85
N ARG A 159 -5.75 11.93 8.78
CA ARG A 159 -6.72 12.97 8.46
C ARG A 159 -6.14 14.03 7.52
N THR A 160 -4.94 14.53 7.83
CA THR A 160 -4.26 15.52 6.98
C THR A 160 -3.98 14.96 5.59
N GLU A 161 -3.43 13.75 5.52
CA GLU A 161 -3.08 13.13 4.24
C GLU A 161 -4.30 12.67 3.44
N LEU A 162 -5.39 12.26 4.08
CA LEU A 162 -6.62 11.91 3.37
C LEU A 162 -7.22 13.12 2.64
N THR A 163 -7.23 14.30 3.30
CA THR A 163 -7.68 15.55 2.67
C THR A 163 -6.75 16.00 1.54
N GLU A 164 -5.45 15.79 1.67
CA GLU A 164 -4.47 16.21 0.65
C GLU A 164 -4.43 15.26 -0.55
N GLN A 165 -4.45 13.95 -0.30
CA GLN A 165 -4.09 12.95 -1.30
C GLN A 165 -5.28 12.37 -2.08
N VAL A 166 -6.52 12.57 -1.61
CA VAL A 166 -7.73 12.16 -2.33
C VAL A 166 -8.43 13.38 -2.91
N LEU A 167 -8.45 13.46 -4.24
CA LEU A 167 -9.05 14.55 -4.98
C LEU A 167 -10.58 14.45 -4.99
N GLU A 168 -11.28 15.55 -5.31
CA GLU A 168 -12.75 15.60 -5.29
C GLU A 168 -13.40 14.60 -6.26
N ASP A 169 -12.69 14.24 -7.34
CA ASP A 169 -13.13 13.27 -8.33
C ASP A 169 -12.78 11.81 -7.98
N GLY A 170 -12.22 11.59 -6.78
CA GLY A 170 -11.80 10.30 -6.25
C GLY A 170 -10.40 9.87 -6.66
N GLY A 171 -9.72 10.58 -7.55
CA GLY A 171 -8.34 10.26 -7.93
C GLY A 171 -7.35 10.46 -6.78
N HIS A 172 -6.24 9.73 -6.81
CA HIS A 172 -5.13 9.98 -5.89
C HIS A 172 -4.22 11.06 -6.49
N PHE A 173 -3.73 11.98 -5.66
CA PHE A 173 -3.00 13.17 -6.10
C PHE A 173 -1.70 12.87 -6.88
N GLU A 174 -1.08 11.69 -6.67
CA GLU A 174 0.11 11.27 -7.44
C GLU A 174 -0.21 10.81 -8.86
N ARG A 175 -1.49 10.65 -9.21
CA ARG A 175 -1.97 10.35 -10.56
C ARG A 175 -1.41 9.06 -11.17
N SER A 176 -0.86 8.18 -10.34
CA SER A 176 -0.53 6.81 -10.72
C SER A 176 -1.68 5.87 -10.29
N PRO A 177 -2.28 5.12 -11.24
CA PRO A 177 -3.26 4.09 -10.91
C PRO A 177 -2.75 3.02 -9.94
N MET A 178 -1.44 2.75 -9.95
CA MET A 178 -0.81 1.82 -9.00
C MET A 178 -0.79 2.40 -7.58
N TYR A 179 -0.33 3.65 -7.41
CA TYR A 179 -0.33 4.32 -6.10
C TYR A 179 -1.74 4.54 -5.56
N HIS A 180 -2.69 4.87 -6.45
CA HIS A 180 -4.10 4.90 -6.09
C HIS A 180 -4.58 3.56 -5.50
N ALA A 181 -4.28 2.43 -6.16
CA ALA A 181 -4.68 1.11 -5.70
C ALA A 181 -4.03 0.73 -4.35
N LEU A 182 -2.77 1.12 -4.11
CA LEU A 182 -2.09 0.96 -2.81
C LEU A 182 -2.79 1.76 -1.71
N PHE A 183 -3.10 3.03 -1.97
CA PHE A 183 -3.78 3.90 -1.03
C PHE A 183 -5.19 3.39 -0.67
N LEU A 184 -5.93 2.91 -1.68
CA LEU A 184 -7.23 2.27 -1.47
C LEU A 184 -7.13 0.98 -0.64
N GLU A 185 -6.12 0.14 -0.88
CA GLU A 185 -5.86 -1.04 -0.03
C GLU A 185 -5.63 -0.62 1.43
N ASP A 186 -4.86 0.45 1.63
CA ASP A 186 -4.54 0.96 2.96
C ASP A 186 -5.77 1.47 3.72
N LEU A 187 -6.67 2.20 3.06
CA LEU A 187 -7.95 2.62 3.63
C LEU A 187 -8.82 1.41 4.02
N LEU A 188 -8.90 0.41 3.14
CA LEU A 188 -9.65 -0.82 3.43
C LEU A 188 -9.06 -1.59 4.62
N ASP A 189 -7.73 -1.64 4.73
CA ASP A 189 -7.05 -2.23 5.88
C ASP A 189 -7.32 -1.48 7.19
N LEU A 190 -7.40 -0.15 7.16
CA LEU A 190 -7.75 0.67 8.32
C LEU A 190 -9.18 0.40 8.77
N THR A 191 -10.14 0.35 7.84
CA THR A 191 -11.53 -0.04 8.14
C THR A 191 -11.60 -1.45 8.72
N ASN A 192 -10.87 -2.40 8.12
CA ASN A 192 -10.84 -3.78 8.60
C ASN A 192 -10.24 -3.92 10.01
N LEU A 193 -9.18 -3.16 10.32
CA LEU A 193 -8.61 -3.08 11.66
C LEU A 193 -9.67 -2.61 12.67
N TYR A 194 -10.42 -1.56 12.35
CA TYR A 194 -11.47 -1.04 13.22
C TYR A 194 -12.57 -2.09 13.44
N HIS A 195 -13.03 -2.76 12.37
CA HIS A 195 -14.00 -3.85 12.49
C HIS A 195 -13.49 -5.00 13.38
N ALA A 196 -12.21 -5.38 13.25
CA ALA A 196 -11.61 -6.44 14.06
C ALA A 196 -11.62 -6.13 15.56
N TYR A 197 -11.60 -4.84 15.94
CA TYR A 197 -11.65 -4.37 17.32
C TYR A 197 -13.04 -3.84 17.74
N GLY A 198 -14.05 -3.91 16.87
CA GLY A 198 -15.38 -3.36 17.13
C GLY A 198 -15.39 -1.84 17.31
N LEU A 199 -14.45 -1.14 16.69
CA LEU A 199 -14.32 0.31 16.72
C LEU A 199 -15.04 0.96 15.53
N VAL A 200 -15.45 2.21 15.71
CA VAL A 200 -16.04 3.05 14.64
C VAL A 200 -15.06 4.18 14.32
N PRO A 201 -14.69 4.39 13.05
CA PRO A 201 -13.81 5.49 12.68
C PRO A 201 -14.51 6.84 12.90
N GLU A 202 -13.76 7.82 13.40
CA GLU A 202 -14.24 9.22 13.50
C GLU A 202 -14.25 9.92 12.14
N GLU A 203 -13.41 9.45 11.21
CA GLU A 203 -13.34 9.96 9.84
C GLU A 203 -14.30 9.21 8.92
N ASP A 204 -14.80 9.92 7.90
CA ASP A 204 -15.60 9.33 6.84
C ASP A 204 -14.71 8.64 5.77
N TRP A 205 -14.04 7.56 6.19
CA TRP A 205 -13.28 6.72 5.26
C TRP A 205 -14.16 6.05 4.21
N GLU A 206 -15.43 5.78 4.54
CA GLU A 206 -16.34 5.09 3.63
C GLU A 206 -16.63 5.92 2.38
N SER A 207 -16.90 7.22 2.53
CA SER A 207 -17.06 8.12 1.38
C SER A 207 -15.81 8.17 0.50
N ALA A 208 -14.63 8.29 1.11
CA ALA A 208 -13.36 8.28 0.37
C ALA A 208 -13.15 6.96 -0.40
N ILE A 209 -13.38 5.82 0.26
CA ILE A 209 -13.31 4.49 -0.35
C ILE A 209 -14.29 4.37 -1.52
N SER A 210 -15.52 4.90 -1.39
CA SER A 210 -16.55 4.82 -2.43
C SER A 210 -16.14 5.56 -3.72
N VAL A 211 -15.63 6.79 -3.59
CA VAL A 211 -15.19 7.57 -4.76
C VAL A 211 -13.91 6.99 -5.37
N MET A 212 -12.95 6.53 -4.55
CA MET A 212 -11.72 5.90 -5.05
C MET A 212 -11.99 4.58 -5.77
N ARG A 213 -12.89 3.73 -5.24
CA ARG A 213 -13.32 2.48 -5.93
C ARG A 213 -13.89 2.76 -7.31
N THR A 214 -14.70 3.80 -7.41
CA THR A 214 -15.29 4.24 -8.67
C THR A 214 -14.20 4.69 -9.65
N TRP A 215 -13.28 5.54 -9.19
CA TRP A 215 -12.15 6.00 -10.00
C TRP A 215 -11.32 4.82 -10.53
N LEU A 216 -10.95 3.87 -9.67
CA LEU A 216 -10.11 2.73 -10.03
C LEU A 216 -10.78 1.76 -11.01
N GLU A 217 -12.07 1.50 -10.85
CA GLU A 217 -12.84 0.69 -11.80
C GLU A 217 -12.88 1.37 -13.17
N VAL A 218 -13.19 2.68 -13.21
CA VAL A 218 -13.23 3.44 -14.45
C VAL A 218 -11.85 3.44 -15.11
N MET A 219 -10.77 3.70 -14.37
CA MET A 219 -9.39 3.75 -14.86
C MET A 219 -8.74 2.38 -15.12
N SER A 220 -9.54 1.32 -15.13
CA SER A 220 -9.11 -0.03 -15.50
C SER A 220 -9.60 -0.41 -16.89
N HIS A 221 -8.73 -1.08 -17.64
CA HIS A 221 -9.10 -1.63 -18.95
C HIS A 221 -10.12 -2.77 -18.82
N PRO A 222 -10.81 -3.14 -19.92
CA PRO A 222 -11.76 -4.28 -19.93
C PRO A 222 -11.17 -5.61 -19.44
N ASP A 223 -9.86 -5.80 -19.61
CA ASP A 223 -9.12 -6.96 -19.07
C ASP A 223 -9.06 -6.99 -17.53
N GLY A 224 -9.49 -5.93 -16.86
CA GLY A 224 -9.53 -5.78 -15.41
C GLY A 224 -8.27 -5.22 -14.79
N LYS A 225 -7.24 -4.93 -15.59
CA LYS A 225 -5.99 -4.37 -15.09
C LYS A 225 -6.02 -2.84 -15.19
N ILE A 226 -5.26 -2.18 -14.33
CA ILE A 226 -5.08 -0.74 -14.32
C ILE A 226 -4.50 -0.21 -15.65
N THR A 227 -4.75 1.06 -15.94
CA THR A 227 -3.91 1.85 -16.86
C THR A 227 -2.48 1.97 -16.30
N LEU A 228 -1.51 2.22 -17.17
CA LEU A 228 -0.08 2.31 -16.89
C LEU A 228 0.45 3.76 -16.96
N PHE A 229 -0.43 4.75 -16.87
CA PHE A 229 -0.01 6.16 -16.78
C PHE A 229 0.88 6.40 -15.56
N ASN A 230 1.84 7.32 -15.71
CA ASN A 230 2.80 7.67 -14.67
C ASN A 230 3.57 6.44 -14.14
N ASP A 231 4.00 6.46 -12.88
CA ASP A 231 4.75 5.36 -12.27
C ASP A 231 3.82 4.18 -11.88
N ALA A 232 3.46 3.35 -12.87
CA ALA A 232 2.57 2.22 -12.70
C ALA A 232 3.08 0.94 -13.38
N ALA A 233 2.96 -0.19 -12.67
CA ALA A 233 3.37 -1.50 -13.15
C ALA A 233 2.39 -2.60 -12.69
N PHE A 234 2.29 -3.68 -13.47
CA PHE A 234 1.47 -4.83 -13.08
C PHE A 234 2.11 -5.67 -11.98
N GLY A 235 1.26 -6.32 -11.17
CA GLY A 235 1.70 -7.31 -10.18
C GLY A 235 2.27 -6.71 -8.89
N VAL A 236 2.29 -5.38 -8.77
CA VAL A 236 2.65 -4.67 -7.53
C VAL A 236 1.43 -4.53 -6.62
N THR A 237 0.26 -4.27 -7.20
CA THR A 237 -1.00 -4.06 -6.49
C THR A 237 -2.03 -5.11 -6.83
N PRO A 238 -3.03 -5.33 -5.95
CA PRO A 238 -4.24 -6.04 -6.32
C PRO A 238 -4.96 -5.33 -7.47
N ASP A 239 -5.71 -6.08 -8.27
CA ASP A 239 -6.59 -5.50 -9.27
C ASP A 239 -7.84 -4.86 -8.63
N TRP A 240 -8.56 -4.07 -9.43
CA TRP A 240 -9.71 -3.33 -8.93
C TRP A 240 -10.83 -4.25 -8.42
N ARG A 241 -11.02 -5.45 -9.02
CA ARG A 241 -12.05 -6.41 -8.60
C ARG A 241 -11.71 -7.03 -7.25
N GLN A 242 -10.43 -7.26 -7.00
CA GLN A 242 -9.94 -7.74 -5.72
C GLN A 242 -10.16 -6.71 -4.61
N LEU A 243 -9.88 -5.43 -4.88
CA LEU A 243 -10.15 -4.32 -3.94
C LEU A 243 -11.65 -4.10 -3.74
N ASP A 244 -12.43 -4.21 -4.81
CA ASP A 244 -13.88 -4.12 -4.75
C ASP A 244 -14.49 -5.23 -3.89
N ALA A 245 -14.05 -6.47 -4.08
CA ALA A 245 -14.44 -7.60 -3.25
C ALA A 245 -13.99 -7.43 -1.80
N TYR A 246 -12.87 -6.75 -1.53
CA TYR A 246 -12.45 -6.44 -0.17
C TYR A 246 -13.40 -5.42 0.47
N ALA A 247 -13.74 -4.34 -0.21
CA ALA A 247 -14.73 -3.36 0.25
C ALA A 247 -16.09 -3.99 0.56
N LEU A 248 -16.58 -4.86 -0.32
CA LEU A 248 -17.87 -5.56 -0.13
C LEU A 248 -17.85 -6.48 1.10
N ARG A 249 -16.74 -7.19 1.37
CA ARG A 249 -16.59 -8.00 2.60
C ARG A 249 -16.61 -7.15 3.87
N LEU A 250 -16.22 -5.87 3.77
CA LEU A 250 -16.31 -4.91 4.86
C LEU A 250 -17.70 -4.25 4.96
N GLY A 251 -18.64 -4.59 4.07
CA GLY A 251 -19.98 -4.01 4.08
C GLY A 251 -20.11 -2.68 3.33
N ILE A 252 -19.07 -2.24 2.61
CA ILE A 252 -19.08 -0.98 1.85
C ILE A 252 -19.71 -1.24 0.48
N GLY A 253 -21.00 -0.97 0.35
CA GLY A 253 -21.83 -1.46 -0.77
C GLY A 253 -21.91 -0.55 -1.99
N GLU A 254 -21.89 0.77 -1.80
CA GLU A 254 -22.24 1.71 -2.88
C GLU A 254 -21.01 2.31 -3.56
N LYS A 255 -21.02 2.30 -4.89
CA LYS A 255 -20.14 3.12 -5.77
C LYS A 255 -20.95 4.30 -6.30
N THR A 256 -20.28 5.36 -6.71
CA THR A 256 -20.93 6.64 -7.04
C THR A 256 -21.30 6.81 -8.52
N HIS A 257 -21.04 5.83 -9.40
CA HIS A 257 -21.17 6.04 -10.86
C HIS A 257 -21.98 4.97 -11.60
N ALA A 258 -22.89 5.43 -12.47
CA ALA A 258 -23.55 4.62 -13.50
C ALA A 258 -22.80 4.71 -14.84
N PRO A 259 -22.69 3.63 -15.64
CA PRO A 259 -21.90 3.63 -16.87
C PRO A 259 -22.25 4.78 -17.82
N CYS A 260 -21.25 5.53 -18.29
CA CYS A 260 -21.39 6.57 -19.30
C CYS A 260 -20.37 6.34 -20.43
N SER A 261 -20.76 6.64 -21.67
CA SER A 261 -19.86 6.59 -22.82
C SER A 261 -18.66 7.56 -22.73
N LEU A 262 -18.75 8.57 -21.85
CA LEU A 262 -17.69 9.52 -21.58
C LEU A 262 -17.70 9.87 -20.09
N THR A 263 -16.61 9.53 -19.40
CA THR A 263 -16.36 9.89 -18.00
C THR A 263 -15.15 10.80 -17.95
N ARG A 264 -15.22 11.86 -17.12
CA ARG A 264 -14.15 12.84 -16.93
C ARG A 264 -13.83 12.95 -15.45
N PHE A 265 -12.55 12.95 -15.14
CA PHE A 265 -11.99 13.18 -13.81
C PHE A 265 -11.16 14.47 -13.88
N PRO A 266 -11.79 15.65 -13.70
CA PRO A 266 -11.14 16.94 -13.95
C PRO A 266 -10.00 17.26 -12.98
N GLU A 267 -10.05 16.76 -11.75
CA GLU A 267 -9.05 17.06 -10.72
C GLU A 267 -7.80 16.19 -10.86
N SER A 268 -8.01 14.89 -11.14
CA SER A 268 -6.92 13.96 -11.45
C SER A 268 -6.44 14.07 -12.90
N GLY A 269 -7.25 14.63 -13.79
CA GLY A 269 -6.88 14.94 -15.17
C GLY A 269 -7.03 13.78 -16.15
N TYR A 270 -7.98 12.88 -15.92
CA TYR A 270 -8.19 11.71 -16.80
C TYR A 270 -9.54 11.74 -17.50
N ILE A 271 -9.57 11.21 -18.73
CA ILE A 271 -10.79 11.03 -19.50
C ILE A 271 -10.88 9.57 -19.95
N ARG A 272 -12.03 8.94 -19.72
CA ARG A 272 -12.38 7.64 -20.31
C ARG A 272 -13.51 7.82 -21.30
N CYS A 273 -13.33 7.30 -22.51
CA CYS A 273 -14.39 7.17 -23.50
C CYS A 273 -14.60 5.70 -23.84
N GLU A 274 -15.84 5.24 -23.82
CA GLU A 274 -16.24 3.89 -24.17
C GLU A 274 -17.38 3.93 -25.18
N ILE A 275 -17.14 3.32 -26.35
CA ILE A 275 -18.12 3.19 -27.43
C ILE A 275 -18.05 1.75 -27.93
N GLU A 276 -19.10 0.98 -27.69
CA GLU A 276 -19.17 -0.44 -28.05
C GLU A 276 -17.93 -1.20 -27.55
N ASP A 277 -17.11 -1.73 -28.47
CA ASP A 277 -15.92 -2.51 -28.16
C ASP A 277 -14.64 -1.67 -28.00
N ALA A 278 -14.72 -0.33 -28.12
CA ALA A 278 -13.59 0.57 -28.01
C ALA A 278 -13.58 1.31 -26.67
N VAL A 279 -12.47 1.21 -25.94
CA VAL A 279 -12.22 1.94 -24.68
C VAL A 279 -10.94 2.75 -24.80
N LEU A 280 -11.06 4.06 -24.71
CA LEU A 280 -9.96 5.03 -24.78
C LEU A 280 -9.78 5.71 -23.43
N PHE A 281 -8.54 5.80 -22.97
CA PHE A 281 -8.13 6.60 -21.84
C PHE A 281 -7.21 7.72 -22.32
N VAL A 282 -7.43 8.95 -21.88
CA VAL A 282 -6.58 10.09 -22.23
C VAL A 282 -6.08 10.76 -20.97
N ASP A 283 -4.76 10.94 -20.88
CA ASP A 283 -4.13 11.76 -19.86
C ASP A 283 -4.15 13.23 -20.31
N VAL A 284 -4.92 14.05 -19.59
CA VAL A 284 -4.94 15.51 -19.73
C VAL A 284 -4.54 16.19 -18.42
N ALA A 285 -3.82 15.45 -17.58
CA ALA A 285 -3.45 15.87 -16.25
C ALA A 285 -2.26 16.83 -16.29
N ALA A 286 -2.17 17.67 -15.27
CA ALA A 286 -0.86 18.22 -14.91
C ALA A 286 0.08 17.08 -14.46
N ILE A 287 1.39 17.35 -14.45
CA ILE A 287 2.42 16.34 -14.16
C ILE A 287 2.17 15.65 -12.81
N GLY A 288 1.85 16.40 -11.76
CA GLY A 288 1.58 15.88 -10.42
C GLY A 288 1.66 17.02 -9.39
N PRO A 289 1.71 16.73 -8.08
CA PRO A 289 1.96 17.75 -7.08
C PRO A 289 3.34 18.40 -7.27
N ASP A 290 3.39 19.73 -7.39
CA ASP A 290 4.62 20.50 -7.67
C ASP A 290 5.76 20.26 -6.66
N TYR A 291 5.40 19.84 -5.44
CA TYR A 291 6.33 19.64 -4.33
C TYR A 291 6.84 18.19 -4.22
N ILE A 292 6.26 17.22 -4.95
CA ILE A 292 6.71 15.82 -4.97
C ILE A 292 6.47 15.13 -6.32
N PRO A 293 7.12 15.57 -7.41
CA PRO A 293 6.87 15.05 -8.75
C PRO A 293 7.48 13.65 -9.02
N GLY A 294 7.92 12.93 -7.99
CA GLY A 294 8.78 11.74 -8.13
C GLY A 294 8.16 10.56 -8.89
N HIS A 295 6.82 10.50 -8.95
CA HIS A 295 6.06 9.45 -9.62
C HIS A 295 5.41 9.91 -10.93
N ALA A 296 5.67 11.15 -11.34
CA ALA A 296 5.10 11.73 -12.54
C ALA A 296 6.01 11.56 -13.76
N HIS A 297 5.42 11.29 -14.92
CA HIS A 297 6.12 11.23 -16.20
C HIS A 297 5.81 12.45 -17.08
N ALA A 298 6.60 12.64 -18.14
CA ALA A 298 6.36 13.68 -19.15
C ALA A 298 5.41 13.16 -20.24
N ASP A 299 4.25 12.66 -19.83
CA ASP A 299 3.29 11.89 -20.62
C ASP A 299 1.93 12.58 -20.78
N THR A 300 1.82 13.86 -20.41
CA THR A 300 0.61 14.65 -20.67
C THR A 300 0.22 14.60 -22.14
N LEU A 301 -1.08 14.38 -22.42
CA LEU A 301 -1.67 14.12 -23.73
C LEU A 301 -1.39 12.72 -24.31
N SER A 302 -0.80 11.82 -23.53
CA SER A 302 -0.75 10.38 -23.86
C SER A 302 -2.15 9.75 -23.77
N PHE A 303 -2.25 8.53 -24.29
CA PHE A 303 -3.49 7.78 -24.25
C PHE A 303 -3.25 6.27 -24.32
N GLU A 304 -4.16 5.50 -23.73
CA GLU A 304 -4.25 4.05 -23.89
C GLU A 304 -5.55 3.68 -24.61
N LEU A 305 -5.51 2.65 -25.46
CA LEU A 305 -6.66 2.18 -26.25
C LEU A 305 -6.81 0.66 -26.14
N SER A 306 -8.02 0.23 -25.82
CA SER A 306 -8.49 -1.15 -25.99
C SER A 306 -9.52 -1.26 -27.11
N LEU A 307 -9.42 -2.32 -27.90
CA LEU A 307 -10.44 -2.73 -28.90
C LEU A 307 -10.81 -4.20 -28.65
N PHE A 308 -12.10 -4.51 -28.64
CA PHE A 308 -12.63 -5.86 -28.43
C PHE A 308 -12.10 -6.53 -27.15
N GLY A 309 -11.97 -5.74 -26.08
CA GLY A 309 -11.44 -6.20 -24.79
C GLY A 309 -9.92 -6.41 -24.73
N HIS A 310 -9.19 -6.13 -25.82
CA HIS A 310 -7.74 -6.27 -25.89
C HIS A 310 -7.06 -4.90 -25.92
N ARG A 311 -5.95 -4.74 -25.19
CA ARG A 311 -5.11 -3.54 -25.27
C ARG A 311 -4.37 -3.47 -26.60
N VAL A 312 -4.47 -2.35 -27.29
CA VAL A 312 -3.88 -2.10 -28.63
C VAL A 312 -2.80 -1.04 -28.57
N ILE A 313 -3.03 0.02 -27.79
CA ILE A 313 -2.05 1.06 -27.48
C ILE A 313 -1.99 1.15 -25.95
N VAL A 314 -0.78 1.02 -25.41
CA VAL A 314 -0.52 1.04 -23.96
C VAL A 314 0.66 1.95 -23.69
N ASP A 315 0.67 2.55 -22.51
CA ASP A 315 1.88 3.17 -22.00
C ASP A 315 2.96 2.09 -21.77
N SER A 316 4.22 2.49 -21.81
CA SER A 316 5.34 1.64 -21.41
C SER A 316 5.32 1.29 -19.92
N GLY A 317 4.72 2.15 -19.09
CA GLY A 317 4.77 2.05 -17.63
C GLY A 317 6.21 2.12 -17.09
N THR A 318 6.42 1.54 -15.91
CA THR A 318 7.73 1.40 -15.23
C THR A 318 8.16 -0.06 -15.07
#